data_AF-A0ABD5PDX9-F1
#
_entry.id   AF-A0ABD5PDX9-F1
#
_cell.length_a   1.000
_cell.length_b   1.000
_cell.length_c   1.000
_cell.angle_alpha   90.00
_cell.angle_beta   90.00
_cell.angle_gamma   90.00
#
_symmetry.space_group_name_H-M   'P 1'
#
loop_
_entity.id
_entity.type
_entity.pdbx_description
1 polymer ?
#
loop_
_entity_poly.entity_id
_entity_poly.type
_entity_poly.pdbx_seq_one_letter_code
_entity_poly.pdbx_strand_id
1 'polypeptide(L)' 'MDIDTDELRSSLTPREENSAIKSYQNTVSVVCPACGEPFEDLVVCKENPTSLNLSKQLDLCVGVDEGKAYIFTHQ' A
#
# COMPACT_ATOMS: atom_id res chain seq x y z
N MET A 1 16.19 -2.57 -3.18
CA MET A 1 15.81 -2.00 -1.88
C MET A 1 14.68 -2.86 -1.39
N ASP A 2 14.97 -3.74 -0.46
CA ASP A 2 13.98 -4.54 0.24
C ASP A 2 13.08 -3.55 0.99
N ILE A 3 11.80 -3.59 0.68
CA ILE A 3 10.82 -2.78 1.37
C ILE A 3 10.37 -3.65 2.55
N ASP A 4 10.66 -3.24 3.79
CA ASP A 4 10.20 -3.92 5.00
C ASP A 4 8.68 -3.76 5.19
N THR A 5 7.91 -4.37 4.28
CA THR A 5 6.47 -4.31 4.26
C THR A 5 5.84 -5.00 5.46
N ASP A 6 6.54 -5.92 6.11
CA ASP A 6 6.09 -6.57 7.35
C ASP A 6 6.02 -5.58 8.53
N GLU A 7 7.07 -4.77 8.72
CA GLU A 7 7.08 -3.70 9.73
C GLU A 7 5.99 -2.65 9.47
N LEU A 8 5.81 -2.27 8.19
CA LEU A 8 4.73 -1.38 7.78
C LEU A 8 3.37 -1.99 8.17
N ARG A 9 3.09 -3.22 7.77
CA ARG A 9 1.83 -3.90 8.07
C ARG A 9 1.56 -4.05 9.57
N SER A 10 2.61 -4.17 10.39
CA SER A 10 2.50 -4.24 11.84
C SER A 10 2.18 -2.89 12.48
N SER A 11 2.63 -1.79 11.87
CA SER A 11 2.42 -0.43 12.37
C SER A 11 1.13 0.21 11.86
N LEU A 12 0.72 -0.15 10.64
CA LEU A 12 -0.46 0.39 9.99
C LEU A 12 -1.74 -0.28 10.50
N THR A 13 -2.84 0.46 10.47
CA THR A 13 -4.14 -0.08 10.89
C THR A 13 -4.79 -0.81 9.71
N PRO A 14 -5.08 -2.12 9.79
CA PRO A 14 -5.76 -2.84 8.71
C PRO A 14 -7.19 -2.30 8.55
N ARG A 15 -7.57 -1.91 7.33
CA ARG A 15 -8.87 -1.28 7.05
C ARG A 15 -9.81 -2.22 6.31
N GLU A 16 -9.36 -2.77 5.18
CA GLU A 16 -10.16 -3.69 4.38
C GLU A 16 -9.30 -4.90 4.01
N GLU A 17 -9.84 -6.10 4.20
CA GLU A 17 -9.26 -7.32 3.66
C GLU A 17 -10.34 -8.04 2.88
N ASN A 18 -10.14 -8.16 1.57
CA ASN A 18 -10.95 -8.99 0.71
C ASN A 18 -10.07 -10.03 0.00
N SER A 19 -10.69 -10.90 -0.79
CA SER A 19 -9.97 -11.99 -1.48
C SER A 19 -8.92 -11.46 -2.47
N ALA A 20 -9.15 -10.28 -3.06
CA ALA A 20 -8.29 -9.72 -4.11
C ALA A 20 -7.21 -8.76 -3.57
N ILE A 21 -7.55 -7.93 -2.58
CA ILE A 21 -6.69 -6.88 -2.02
C ILE A 21 -6.79 -6.80 -0.49
N LYS A 22 -5.76 -6.22 0.11
CA LYS A 22 -5.71 -5.86 1.52
C LYS A 22 -5.23 -4.43 1.69
N SER A 23 -6.07 -3.57 2.25
CA SER A 23 -5.75 -2.17 2.51
C SER A 23 -5.45 -1.90 3.98
N TYR A 24 -4.51 -1.01 4.19
CA TYR A 24 -3.98 -0.58 5.48
C TYR A 24 -3.96 0.94 5.49
N GLN A 25 -4.46 1.54 6.55
CA GLN A 25 -4.46 2.97 6.75
C GLN A 25 -3.27 3.39 7.61
N ASN A 26 -2.57 4.42 7.15
CA ASN A 26 -1.43 5.00 7.84
C ASN A 26 -1.87 6.06 8.84
N THR A 27 -2.09 5.63 10.08
CA THR A 27 -2.43 6.52 11.20
C THR A 27 -1.20 7.10 11.91
N VAL A 28 -0.02 6.57 11.62
CA VAL A 28 1.25 6.92 12.29
C VAL A 28 2.21 7.69 11.39
N SER A 29 1.74 8.12 10.21
CA SER A 29 2.52 8.90 9.22
C SER A 29 3.84 8.22 8.82
N VAL A 30 3.81 6.89 8.60
CA VAL A 30 4.96 6.18 8.05
C VAL A 30 5.33 6.73 6.68
N VAL A 31 6.63 6.87 6.44
CA VAL A 31 7.18 7.30 5.15
C VAL A 31 7.06 6.20 4.09
N CYS A 32 6.73 6.60 2.87
CA CYS A 32 6.70 5.70 1.74
C CYS A 32 8.14 5.34 1.36
N PRO A 33 8.47 4.05 1.26
CA PRO A 33 9.81 3.60 0.91
C PRO A 33 10.21 3.93 -0.54
N ALA A 34 9.24 4.28 -1.40
CA ALA A 34 9.48 4.59 -2.80
C ALA A 34 9.83 6.07 -3.05
N CYS A 35 9.09 7.01 -2.44
CA CYS A 35 9.30 8.44 -2.64
C CYS A 35 9.89 9.16 -1.40
N GLY A 36 9.87 8.53 -0.23
CA GLY A 36 10.31 9.12 1.04
C GLY A 36 9.26 10.04 1.70
N GLU A 37 8.09 10.23 1.09
CA GLU A 37 7.01 11.05 1.66
C GLU A 37 6.00 10.21 2.45
N PRO A 38 5.36 10.76 3.51
CA PRO A 38 4.34 10.03 4.24
C PRO A 38 3.13 9.70 3.34
N PHE A 39 2.78 8.42 3.27
CA PHE A 39 1.60 7.96 2.52
C PHE A 39 0.35 7.92 3.42
N GLU A 40 -0.83 7.89 2.82
CA GLU A 40 -2.09 7.80 3.56
C GLU A 40 -2.59 6.35 3.69
N ASP A 41 -2.71 5.64 2.58
CA ASP A 41 -3.17 4.25 2.58
C ASP A 41 -2.22 3.36 1.76
N LEU A 42 -1.98 2.14 2.27
CA LEU A 42 -1.25 1.06 1.62
C LEU A 42 -2.23 -0.01 1.18
N VAL A 43 -2.24 -0.35 -0.10
CA VAL A 43 -3.04 -1.42 -0.69
C VAL A 43 -2.12 -2.53 -1.20
N VAL A 44 -2.36 -3.75 -0.75
CA VAL A 44 -1.61 -4.95 -1.14
C VAL A 44 -2.49 -5.79 -2.06
N CYS A 45 -2.05 -6.04 -3.29
CA CYS A 45 -2.71 -6.97 -4.19
C CYS A 45 -2.30 -8.41 -3.86
N LYS A 46 -3.29 -9.24 -3.55
CA LYS A 46 -3.11 -10.69 -3.32
C LYS A 46 -3.38 -11.51 -4.58
N GLU A 47 -4.24 -11.02 -5.46
CA GLU A 47 -4.67 -11.73 -6.66
C GLU A 47 -4.15 -11.04 -7.94
N ASN A 48 -3.82 -11.82 -8.98
CA ASN A 48 -3.39 -11.30 -10.28
C ASN A 48 -4.25 -11.97 -11.38
N PRO A 49 -5.00 -11.22 -12.21
CA PRO A 49 -5.07 -9.76 -12.27
C PRO A 49 -6.02 -9.13 -11.24
N THR A 50 -5.55 -8.07 -10.55
CA THR A 50 -6.40 -7.21 -9.72
C THR A 50 -6.60 -5.86 -10.41
N SER A 51 -7.83 -5.35 -10.41
CA SER A 51 -8.16 -4.01 -10.91
C SER A 51 -8.49 -3.08 -9.76
N LEU A 52 -7.77 -1.96 -9.64
CA LEU A 52 -8.15 -0.86 -8.75
C LEU A 52 -8.84 0.22 -9.56
N ASN A 53 -10.02 0.65 -9.10
CA ASN A 53 -10.71 1.78 -9.67
C ASN A 53 -10.55 2.98 -8.71
N LEU A 54 -9.79 3.97 -9.16
CA LEU A 54 -9.54 5.19 -8.41
C LEU A 54 -10.45 6.30 -8.94
N SER A 55 -11.34 6.80 -8.09
CA SER A 55 -12.28 7.87 -8.45
C SER A 55 -11.66 9.28 -8.42
N LYS A 56 -10.40 9.41 -7.97
CA LYS A 56 -9.65 10.66 -7.86
C LYS A 56 -8.22 10.49 -8.39
N GLN A 57 -7.65 11.56 -8.92
CA GLN A 57 -6.24 11.63 -9.30
C GLN A 57 -5.42 11.78 -8.01
N LEU A 58 -4.58 10.78 -7.72
CA LEU A 58 -3.74 10.68 -6.53
C LEU A 58 -2.34 10.24 -6.98
N ASP A 59 -1.32 10.61 -6.21
CA ASP A 59 0.03 10.13 -6.43
C ASP A 59 0.18 8.73 -5.84
N LEU A 60 0.49 7.77 -6.71
CA LEU A 60 0.58 6.36 -6.36
C LEU A 60 2.02 5.91 -6.49
N CYS A 61 2.59 5.42 -5.40
CA CYS A 61 3.83 4.67 -5.47
C CYS A 61 3.50 3.18 -5.52
N VAL A 62 4.12 2.46 -6.45
CA VAL A 62 3.95 1.01 -6.57
C VAL A 62 5.27 0.32 -6.23
N GLY A 63 5.25 -0.52 -5.21
CA GLY A 63 6.33 -1.43 -4.84
C GLY A 63 5.96 -2.86 -5.22
N VAL A 64 6.94 -3.63 -5.69
CA VAL A 64 6.78 -5.07 -5.84
C VAL A 64 7.73 -5.74 -4.87
N ASP A 65 7.20 -6.56 -3.99
CA ASP A 65 7.97 -7.26 -2.96
C ASP A 65 7.44 -8.69 -2.82
N GLU A 66 8.34 -9.66 -2.88
CA GLU A 66 8.04 -11.10 -2.92
C GLU A 66 6.92 -11.51 -3.90
N GLY A 67 6.83 -10.85 -5.05
CA GLY A 67 5.81 -11.12 -6.08
C GLY A 67 4.40 -10.58 -5.76
N LYS A 68 4.25 -9.82 -4.68
CA LYS A 68 3.04 -9.06 -4.34
C LYS A 68 3.22 -7.60 -4.75
N ALA A 69 2.17 -7.01 -5.32
CA ALA A 69 2.16 -5.58 -5.61
C ALA A 69 1.62 -4.81 -4.40
N TYR A 70 2.30 -3.73 -4.06
CA TYR A 70 2.00 -2.81 -2.97
C TYR A 70 1.80 -1.44 -3.58
N ILE A 71 0.68 -0.80 -3.25
CA ILE A 71 0.27 0.48 -3.81
C ILE A 71 0.11 1.43 -2.63
N PHE A 72 0.95 2.45 -2.59
CA PHE A 72 0.92 3.50 -1.59
C PHE A 72 0.25 4.73 -2.19
N THR A 73 -0.78 5.24 -1.54
CA THR A 73 -1.55 6.42 -1.97
C THR A 73 -1.09 7.65 -1.19
N HIS A 74 -0.89 8.77 -1.89
CA HIS A 74 -0.52 10.08 -1.33
C HIS A 74 -1.54 11.12 -1.76
N GLN A 75 -1.83 12.08 -0.88
CA GLN A 75 -2.70 13.25 -1.12
C GLN A 75 -1.90 14.55 -1.15
#